data_AF-A0A7S3GWH1-F1
#
_entry.id   AF-A0A7S3GWH1-F1
#
_cell.length_a   1.000
_cell.length_b   1.000
_cell.length_c   1.000
_cell.angle_alpha   90.00
_cell.angle_beta   90.00
_cell.angle_gamma   90.00
#
_symmetry.space_group_name_H-M   'P 1'
#
loop_
_entity.id
_entity.type
_entity.pdbx_description
1 polymer ?
#
loop_
_entity_poly.entity_id
_entity_poly.type
_entity_poly.pdbx_seq_one_letter_code
_entity_poly.pdbx_strand_id
1 'polypeptide(L)'
;EFRSRQRLAMAFALKGASHFSFLLLVLVVMMYAFSGMGVLLFGGVISRTGPGSGNVASSDYGEGEYYPLNFNDMPSGIVTMFTLLMVNNMHITTSGFVAA
;
A
#
# COMPACT_ATOMS: atom_id res chain seq x y z
N GLU A 1 -15.28 -3.33 44.31
CA GLU A 1 -14.01 -3.73 43.67
C GLU A 1 -14.09 -4.01 42.17
N PHE A 2 -14.97 -4.90 41.71
CA PHE A 2 -15.05 -5.33 40.30
C PHE A 2 -15.17 -4.19 39.27
N ARG A 3 -16.08 -3.22 39.52
CA ARG A 3 -16.29 -2.05 38.64
C ARG A 3 -15.08 -1.10 38.58
N SER A 4 -14.26 -1.06 39.63
CA SER A 4 -13.05 -0.23 39.69
C SER A 4 -11.93 -0.83 38.83
N ARG A 5 -11.79 -2.16 38.83
CA ARG A 5 -10.83 -2.90 37.99
C ARG A 5 -11.18 -2.78 36.50
N GLN A 6 -12.47 -2.86 36.15
CA GLN A 6 -12.93 -2.66 34.77
C GLN A 6 -12.65 -1.24 34.25
N ARG A 7 -12.85 -0.21 35.08
CA ARG A 7 -12.52 1.19 34.72
C ARG A 7 -11.03 1.40 34.49
N LEU A 8 -10.18 0.78 35.32
CA LEU A 8 -8.73 0.88 35.18
C LEU A 8 -8.25 0.21 33.89
N ALA A 9 -8.77 -0.98 33.59
CA ALA A 9 -8.47 -1.70 32.34
C ALA A 9 -8.92 -0.91 31.10
N MET A 10 -10.11 -0.29 31.14
CA MET A 10 -10.62 0.52 30.04
C MET A 10 -9.81 1.81 29.85
N ALA A 11 -9.37 2.46 30.94
CA ALA A 11 -8.48 3.62 30.87
C ALA A 11 -7.10 3.26 30.29
N PHE A 12 -6.54 2.10 30.65
CA PHE A 12 -5.29 1.60 30.08
C PHE A 12 -5.45 1.26 28.59
N ALA A 13 -6.55 0.59 28.21
CA ALA A 13 -6.87 0.29 26.82
C ALA A 13 -7.04 1.56 25.97
N LEU A 14 -7.75 2.58 26.48
CA LEU A 14 -7.92 3.87 25.79
C LEU A 14 -6.61 4.65 25.67
N LYS A 15 -5.76 4.60 26.70
CA LYS A 15 -4.42 5.20 26.65
C LYS A 15 -3.51 4.46 25.67
N GLY A 16 -3.60 3.13 25.59
CA GLY A 16 -2.93 2.35 24.55
C GLY A 16 -3.45 2.69 23.14
N ALA A 17 -4.76 2.87 23.00
CA ALA A 17 -5.40 3.21 21.74
C ALA A 17 -4.94 4.57 21.18
N SER A 18 -4.73 5.58 22.03
CA SER A 18 -4.23 6.88 21.54
C SER A 18 -2.82 6.79 20.97
N HIS A 19 -1.93 6.01 21.60
CA HIS A 19 -0.59 5.75 21.08
C HIS A 19 -0.62 4.96 19.76
N PHE A 20 -1.48 3.94 19.68
CA PHE A 20 -1.68 3.17 18.45
C PHE A 20 -2.20 4.04 17.30
N SER A 21 -3.20 4.88 17.56
CA SER A 21 -3.75 5.80 16.56
C SER A 21 -2.70 6.79 16.03
N PHE A 22 -1.79 7.27 16.88
CA PHE A 22 -0.69 8.13 16.43
C PHE A 22 0.25 7.38 15.47
N LEU A 23 0.64 6.15 15.80
CA LEU A 23 1.49 5.33 14.92
C LEU A 23 0.80 5.03 13.58
N LEU A 24 -0.50 4.71 13.62
CA LEU A 24 -1.30 4.48 12.41
C LEU A 24 -1.35 5.74 11.53
N LEU A 25 -1.51 6.93 12.14
CA LEU A 25 -1.53 8.19 11.42
C LEU A 25 -0.18 8.46 10.73
N VAL A 26 0.93 8.23 11.42
CA VAL A 26 2.27 8.36 10.82
C VAL A 26 2.42 7.42 9.63
N LEU A 27 1.99 6.16 9.76
CA LEU A 27 2.03 5.18 8.67
C LEU A 27 1.23 5.64 7.45
N VAL A 28 0.00 6.13 7.65
CA VAL A 28 -0.87 6.62 6.57
C VAL A 28 -0.26 7.85 5.89
N VAL A 29 0.32 8.77 6.64
CA VAL A 29 1.01 9.94 6.08
C VAL A 29 2.21 9.53 5.24
N MET A 30 3.01 8.56 5.70
CA MET A 30 4.13 8.02 4.93
C MET A 30 3.64 7.37 3.64
N MET A 31 2.63 6.49 3.71
CA MET A 31 2.04 5.87 2.51
C MET A 31 1.52 6.90 1.52
N TYR A 32 0.88 7.98 2.01
CA TYR A 32 0.41 9.08 1.17
C TYR A 32 1.58 9.80 0.48
N ALA A 33 2.65 10.12 1.20
CA ALA A 33 3.81 10.79 0.60
C ALA A 33 4.50 9.92 -0.47
N PHE A 34 4.73 8.63 -0.17
CA PHE A 34 5.35 7.69 -1.12
C PHE A 34 4.46 7.36 -2.30
N SER A 35 3.15 7.21 -2.09
CA SER A 35 2.19 7.04 -3.19
C SER A 35 2.15 8.28 -4.08
N GLY A 36 2.15 9.48 -3.51
CA GLY A 36 2.21 10.73 -4.28
C GLY A 36 3.47 10.83 -5.14
N MET A 37 4.64 10.48 -4.59
CA MET A 37 5.88 10.38 -5.38
C MET A 37 5.78 9.29 -6.46
N GLY A 38 5.18 8.14 -6.14
CA GLY A 38 4.95 7.06 -7.09
C GLY A 38 4.07 7.49 -8.27
N VAL A 39 3.01 8.25 -8.03
CA VAL A 39 2.14 8.78 -9.09
C VAL A 39 2.89 9.75 -10.00
N LEU A 40 3.77 10.59 -9.44
CA LEU A 40 4.57 11.52 -10.24
C LEU A 40 5.62 10.81 -11.11
N LEU A 41 6.23 9.73 -10.61
CA LEU A 41 7.31 9.02 -11.29
C LEU A 41 6.81 7.91 -12.23
N PHE A 42 5.75 7.22 -11.85
CA PHE A 42 5.28 5.99 -12.49
C PHE A 42 3.80 6.06 -12.95
N GLY A 43 3.19 7.24 -12.91
CA GLY A 43 1.81 7.45 -13.35
C GLY A 43 1.65 7.17 -14.84
N GLY A 44 0.77 6.23 -15.18
CA GLY A 44 0.48 5.82 -16.56
C GLY A 44 1.47 4.82 -17.16
N VAL A 45 2.50 4.41 -16.42
CA VAL A 45 3.51 3.44 -16.89
C VAL A 45 2.89 2.05 -17.07
N ILE A 46 2.10 1.61 -16.09
CA ILE A 46 1.40 0.32 -16.17
C ILE A 46 0.04 0.54 -16.82
N SER A 47 -0.14 -0.05 -18.01
CA SER A 47 -1.42 -0.07 -18.72
C SER A 47 -1.66 -1.42 -19.38
N ARG A 48 -2.93 -1.85 -19.45
CA ARG A 48 -3.32 -3.06 -20.18
C ARG A 48 -3.29 -2.86 -21.70
N THR A 49 -3.29 -1.60 -22.15
CA THR A 49 -3.32 -1.24 -23.56
C THR A 49 -2.28 -0.15 -23.85
N GLY A 50 -1.64 -0.21 -25.02
CA GLY A 50 -0.65 0.78 -25.45
C GLY A 50 0.75 0.20 -25.64
N PRO A 51 1.75 1.06 -25.91
CA PRO A 51 3.13 0.65 -26.03
C PRO A 51 3.63 0.02 -24.72
N GLY A 52 4.39 -1.08 -24.80
CA GLY A 52 4.92 -1.77 -23.61
C GLY A 52 3.95 -2.74 -22.91
N SER A 53 2.64 -2.65 -23.18
CA SER A 53 1.64 -3.51 -22.50
C SER A 53 1.81 -5.00 -22.79
N GLY A 54 2.36 -5.37 -23.96
CA GLY A 54 2.69 -6.75 -24.30
C GLY A 54 3.79 -7.34 -23.43
N ASN A 55 4.81 -6.54 -23.09
CA ASN A 55 5.91 -6.98 -22.24
C ASN A 55 5.44 -7.15 -20.79
N VAL A 56 4.63 -6.20 -20.30
CA VAL A 56 4.01 -6.27 -18.97
C VAL A 56 3.11 -7.50 -18.86
N ALA A 57 2.31 -7.78 -19.90
CA ALA A 57 1.43 -8.95 -19.94
C ALA A 57 2.19 -10.29 -19.89
N SER A 58 3.40 -10.35 -20.46
CA SER A 58 4.28 -11.53 -20.42
C SER A 58 5.13 -11.65 -19.15
N SER A 59 5.07 -10.68 -18.24
CA SER A 59 5.81 -10.73 -16.97
C SER A 59 4.98 -11.41 -15.88
N ASP A 60 5.63 -11.85 -14.80
CA ASP A 60 4.95 -12.43 -13.62
C ASP A 60 3.81 -11.54 -13.08
N TYR A 61 3.95 -10.22 -13.23
CA TYR A 61 2.93 -9.22 -12.89
C TYR A 61 1.66 -9.39 -13.72
N GLY A 62 1.84 -9.54 -15.04
CA GLY A 62 0.77 -9.71 -15.99
C GLY A 62 0.09 -11.07 -15.83
N GLU A 63 0.88 -12.14 -15.72
CA GLU A 63 0.37 -13.50 -15.50
C GLU A 63 -0.41 -13.63 -14.19
N GLY A 64 0.02 -12.94 -13.14
CA GLY A 64 -0.66 -12.92 -11.84
C GLY A 64 -1.84 -11.94 -11.75
N GLU A 65 -2.17 -11.21 -12.81
CA GLU A 65 -3.22 -10.18 -12.84
C GLU A 65 -3.03 -9.05 -11.79
N TYR A 66 -1.78 -8.65 -11.52
CA TYR A 66 -1.43 -7.65 -10.51
C TYR A 66 -1.74 -6.19 -10.92
N TYR A 67 -2.40 -5.97 -12.06
CA TYR A 67 -2.73 -4.65 -12.63
C TYR A 67 -3.33 -3.60 -11.68
N PRO A 68 -4.12 -3.95 -10.64
CA PRO A 68 -4.58 -2.96 -9.65
C PRO A 68 -3.44 -2.34 -8.83
N LEU A 69 -2.29 -3.02 -8.72
CA LEU A 69 -1.11 -2.54 -8.01
C LEU A 69 -0.27 -1.66 -8.93
N ASN A 70 -0.74 -0.43 -9.14
CA ASN A 70 -0.09 0.57 -9.97
C ASN A 70 -0.03 1.94 -9.24
N PHE A 71 0.56 2.93 -9.91
CA PHE A 71 0.59 4.33 -9.45
C PHE A 71 -0.11 5.29 -10.43
N ASN A 72 -1.11 4.82 -11.17
CA ASN A 72 -1.83 5.66 -12.14
C ASN A 72 -2.71 6.71 -11.45
N ASP A 73 -3.16 6.40 -10.23
CA ASP A 73 -3.97 7.27 -9.40
C ASP A 73 -3.60 7.10 -7.92
N MET A 74 -4.00 8.08 -7.11
CA MET A 74 -3.62 8.12 -5.70
C MET A 74 -4.21 6.97 -4.87
N PRO A 75 -5.50 6.59 -4.99
CA PRO A 75 -6.03 5.39 -4.35
C PRO A 75 -5.25 4.12 -4.70
N SER A 76 -4.99 3.86 -5.99
CA SER A 76 -4.23 2.69 -6.44
C SER A 76 -2.81 2.69 -5.87
N GLY A 77 -2.14 3.85 -5.83
CA GLY A 77 -0.81 3.98 -5.25
C GLY A 77 -0.76 3.69 -3.74
N ILE A 78 -1.80 4.06 -2.98
CA ILE A 78 -1.90 3.74 -1.54
C ILE A 78 -2.07 2.23 -1.35
N VAL A 79 -2.90 1.56 -2.17
CA VAL A 79 -3.06 0.11 -2.14
C VAL A 79 -1.74 -0.59 -2.49
N THR A 80 -1.04 -0.10 -3.51
CA THR A 80 0.30 -0.58 -3.87
C THR A 80 1.28 -0.42 -2.71
N MET A 81 1.32 0.75 -2.06
CA MET A 81 2.15 0.95 -0.87
C MET A 81 1.81 -0.02 0.27
N PHE A 82 0.52 -0.24 0.53
CA PHE A 82 0.07 -1.16 1.57
C PHE A 82 0.53 -2.60 1.30
N THR A 83 0.43 -3.07 0.06
CA THR A 83 0.91 -4.42 -0.30
C THR A 83 2.43 -4.55 -0.19
N LEU A 84 3.18 -3.49 -0.55
CA LEU A 84 4.64 -3.47 -0.40
C LEU A 84 5.11 -3.45 1.07
N LEU A 85 4.31 -2.92 2.01
CA LEU A 85 4.61 -3.02 3.45
C LEU A 85 4.65 -4.47 3.94
N MET A 86 3.88 -5.37 3.33
CA MET A 86 3.89 -6.79 3.69
C MET A 86 5.09 -7.55 3.11
N VAL A 87 5.84 -6.95 2.18
CA VAL A 87 7.05 -7.48 1.50
C VAL A 87 6.84 -8.77 0.70
N ASN A 88 5.75 -9.49 0.94
CA ASN A 88 5.36 -10.68 0.19
C ASN A 88 5.07 -10.31 -1.27
N ASN A 89 5.62 -11.10 -2.20
CA ASN A 89 5.46 -10.92 -3.65
C ASN A 89 5.86 -9.53 -4.19
N MET A 90 6.70 -8.77 -3.46
CA MET A 90 7.14 -7.45 -3.92
C MET A 90 7.85 -7.51 -5.27
N HIS A 91 8.60 -8.60 -5.53
CA HIS A 91 9.33 -8.81 -6.78
C HIS A 91 8.40 -8.95 -7.99
N ILE A 92 7.20 -9.50 -7.81
CA ILE A 92 6.16 -9.60 -8.85
C ILE A 92 5.64 -8.19 -9.17
N THR A 93 5.37 -7.37 -8.15
CA THR A 93 5.01 -5.97 -8.36
C THR A 93 6.13 -5.23 -9.12
N THR A 94 7.39 -5.43 -8.73
CA THR A 94 8.55 -4.82 -9.41
C THR A 94 8.72 -5.31 -10.85
N SER A 95 8.47 -6.58 -11.16
CA SER A 95 8.64 -7.11 -12.51
C SER A 95 7.74 -6.42 -13.53
N GLY A 96 6.54 -6.01 -13.13
CA GLY A 96 5.64 -5.21 -13.97
C GLY A 96 6.24 -3.85 -14.35
N PHE A 97 6.80 -3.12 -13.37
CA PHE A 97 7.41 -1.81 -13.60
C PHE A 97 8.75 -1.86 -14.35
N VAL A 98 9.47 -2.99 -14.30
CA VAL A 98 10.69 -3.20 -15.07
C VAL A 98 10.37 -3.59 -16.52
N ALA A 99 9.25 -4.25 -16.76
CA ALA A 99 8.82 -4.69 -18.09
C ALA A 99 8.11 -3.59 -18.91
N ALA A 100 7.57 -2.57 -18.24
CA ALA A 100 6.88 -1.43 -18.83
C ALA A 100 7.85 -0.41 -19.44
#